data_AF-A0A843FXP8-F1
#
_entry.id   AF-A0A843FXP8-F1
#
_cell.length_a   1.000
_cell.length_b   1.000
_cell.length_c   1.000
_cell.angle_alpha   90.00
_cell.angle_beta   90.00
_cell.angle_gamma   90.00
#
_symmetry.space_group_name_H-M   'P 1'
#
loop_
_entity.id
_entity.type
_entity.pdbx_description
1 polymer ?
#
loop_
_entity_poly.entity_id
_entity_poly.type
_entity_poly.pdbx_seq_one_letter_code
_entity_poly.pdbx_strand_id
1 'polypeptide(L)'
;MSTKFTKMAYDKADDMLFGHAKKPLSYGLGIKVGAGRVIPELNYAPRPGTEKSIERITKEYVDYISTDAIKRAVTLGFPDLQLETEWVAQMGTVPGMAASVVAGQKAITEKFHDEYGINLAVRHTIPDQREAEHGLRLGMDKKFSYPEKLFACADAACENGADVLSVESMGGKELADYAVTHGDITAFLFGVGYLGSIDMEYVWTELVNIAKKNKVVAGGDTNCSGANVSMFMAGGLLDNDVQRTFSAVTRAISAARTMVAEECGATGPDKDCGYEGPIVKSITGMPAAQEGKNCQCAHADIQGNLMAQCCDLWSNESVEYHPEFGGTSVQCWLGPLGYEVSLMNTSIATGQAKTLRDLYMLSDRGRGPEGYILAYDNAWRIGKAIADNGNNYYLRARAAGIEAAKIIREGYDKKELALTKKQLSVLDKISVELEALPDDEDKFYDYCVKKYSEEVPNFNPKSYGF
;
A
#
# COMPACT_ATOMS: atom_id res chain seq x y z
N MET A 1 -1.57 -18.81 -14.15
CA MET A 1 -0.28 -18.84 -13.44
C MET A 1 0.28 -17.44 -13.46
N SER A 2 0.57 -16.88 -12.29
CA SER A 2 1.25 -15.60 -12.16
C SER A 2 2.68 -15.65 -12.73
N THR A 3 3.22 -14.51 -13.17
CA THR A 3 4.59 -14.41 -13.69
C THR A 3 5.51 -13.89 -12.59
N LYS A 4 6.43 -14.74 -12.12
CA LYS A 4 7.33 -14.40 -11.00
C LYS A 4 8.42 -13.43 -11.38
N PHE A 5 8.66 -12.43 -10.53
CA PHE A 5 9.80 -11.53 -10.68
C PHE A 5 11.06 -12.18 -10.13
N THR A 6 12.00 -12.50 -11.03
CA THR A 6 13.29 -13.13 -10.70
C THR A 6 14.49 -12.21 -10.99
N LYS A 7 14.21 -10.93 -11.29
CA LYS A 7 15.20 -9.89 -11.64
C LYS A 7 14.69 -8.54 -11.20
N MET A 8 15.63 -7.63 -10.94
CA MET A 8 15.33 -6.21 -10.67
C MET A 8 14.91 -5.49 -11.96
N ALA A 9 14.01 -4.51 -11.85
CA ALA A 9 13.68 -3.60 -12.95
C ALA A 9 14.69 -2.46 -13.11
N TYR A 10 15.40 -2.12 -12.03
CA TYR A 10 16.44 -1.10 -12.02
C TYR A 10 17.81 -1.75 -11.79
N ASP A 11 18.79 -1.42 -12.64
CA ASP A 11 20.14 -1.98 -12.54
C ASP A 11 20.87 -1.55 -11.26
N LYS A 12 20.52 -0.37 -10.73
CA LYS A 12 21.05 0.18 -9.48
C LYS A 12 20.01 1.09 -8.82
N ALA A 13 20.13 1.25 -7.50
CA ALA A 13 19.25 2.11 -6.71
C ALA A 13 19.19 3.57 -7.19
N ASP A 14 20.32 4.11 -7.65
CA ASP A 14 20.41 5.51 -8.11
C ASP A 14 19.55 5.81 -9.37
N ASP A 15 19.06 4.78 -10.06
CA ASP A 15 18.15 4.96 -11.20
C ASP A 15 16.68 5.12 -10.77
N MET A 16 16.38 4.89 -9.48
CA MET A 16 15.05 5.11 -8.92
C MET A 16 14.85 6.58 -8.57
N LEU A 17 13.70 7.12 -8.96
CA LEU A 17 13.37 8.53 -8.80
C LEU A 17 11.85 8.71 -8.75
N PHE A 18 11.38 9.68 -7.97
CA PHE A 18 9.98 10.07 -8.00
C PHE A 18 9.53 10.54 -9.38
N GLY A 19 8.26 10.28 -9.70
CA GLY A 19 7.62 10.60 -10.96
C GLY A 19 8.11 9.79 -12.15
N HIS A 20 9.05 8.85 -11.96
CA HIS A 20 9.59 7.99 -13.01
C HIS A 20 9.42 6.51 -12.65
N ALA A 21 8.81 5.76 -13.57
CA ALA A 21 8.72 4.32 -13.53
C ALA A 21 9.27 3.71 -14.83
N LYS A 22 9.76 2.46 -14.80
CA LYS A 22 10.16 1.74 -16.02
C LYS A 22 8.96 1.37 -16.90
N LYS A 23 7.77 1.27 -16.29
CA LYS A 23 6.51 0.95 -16.94
C LYS A 23 5.47 2.05 -16.64
N PRO A 24 5.60 3.24 -17.27
CA PRO A 24 4.63 4.32 -17.07
C PRO A 24 3.25 3.91 -17.58
N LEU A 25 2.20 4.54 -17.04
CA LEU A 25 0.81 4.25 -17.40
C LEU A 25 0.06 5.52 -17.80
N SER A 26 -1.02 5.34 -18.55
CA SER A 26 -1.98 6.39 -18.87
C SER A 26 -3.40 5.87 -18.66
N TYR A 27 -4.21 6.63 -17.94
CA TYR A 27 -5.58 6.27 -17.59
C TYR A 27 -6.38 7.53 -17.24
N GLY A 28 -7.66 7.38 -16.91
CA GLY A 28 -8.55 8.49 -16.60
C GLY A 28 -8.59 9.53 -17.70
N LEU A 29 -8.73 10.78 -17.30
CA LEU A 29 -8.82 11.95 -18.16
C LEU A 29 -7.46 12.64 -18.19
N GLY A 30 -6.54 12.11 -19.00
CA GLY A 30 -5.23 12.74 -19.26
C GLY A 30 -4.12 12.42 -18.26
N ILE A 31 -4.39 11.59 -17.24
CA ILE A 31 -3.40 11.21 -16.23
C ILE A 31 -2.30 10.31 -16.83
N LYS A 32 -1.03 10.63 -16.50
CA LYS A 32 0.17 9.89 -16.92
C LYS A 32 1.13 9.68 -15.76
N VAL A 33 0.97 8.57 -15.05
CA VAL A 33 1.78 8.26 -13.86
C VAL A 33 3.11 7.60 -14.24
N GLY A 34 4.18 7.92 -13.51
CA GLY A 34 5.53 7.38 -13.73
C GLY A 34 6.18 7.89 -15.02
N ALA A 35 5.59 8.90 -15.67
CA ALA A 35 5.97 9.42 -16.98
C ALA A 35 6.73 10.76 -16.90
N GLY A 36 7.56 10.92 -15.87
CA GLY A 36 8.36 12.11 -15.62
C GLY A 36 7.68 13.19 -14.78
N ARG A 37 6.61 12.83 -14.06
CA ARG A 37 5.84 13.73 -13.18
C ARG A 37 5.23 12.91 -12.03
N VAL A 38 5.16 13.53 -10.86
CA VAL A 38 4.37 13.07 -9.71
C VAL A 38 2.98 13.69 -9.78
N ILE A 39 1.98 12.97 -9.30
CA ILE A 39 0.56 13.37 -9.30
C ILE A 39 0.03 13.38 -7.86
N PRO A 40 -0.73 14.39 -7.42
CA PRO A 40 -1.36 14.33 -6.10
C PRO A 40 -2.54 13.34 -6.13
N GLU A 41 -2.58 12.46 -5.13
CA GLU A 41 -3.71 11.55 -4.86
C GLU A 41 -4.38 11.99 -3.56
N LEU A 42 -5.64 12.41 -3.64
CA LEU A 42 -6.37 12.88 -2.46
C LEU A 42 -7.36 11.81 -2.00
N ASN A 43 -7.18 11.38 -0.76
CA ASN A 43 -8.07 10.49 -0.03
C ASN A 43 -8.92 11.22 1.00
N TYR A 44 -10.05 10.63 1.34
CA TYR A 44 -11.08 11.21 2.19
C TYR A 44 -12.04 10.17 2.76
N ALA A 45 -12.59 10.48 3.93
CA ALA A 45 -13.66 9.72 4.56
C ALA A 45 -14.94 10.58 4.67
N PRO A 46 -16.12 10.01 4.39
CA PRO A 46 -17.39 10.73 4.50
C PRO A 46 -17.75 10.93 5.97
N ARG A 47 -18.55 11.95 6.28
CA ARG A 47 -19.01 12.15 7.66
C ARG A 47 -19.86 10.96 8.15
N PRO A 48 -19.71 10.54 9.42
CA PRO A 48 -20.54 9.50 9.99
C PRO A 48 -22.04 9.75 9.83
N GLY A 49 -22.78 8.70 9.48
CA GLY A 49 -24.22 8.73 9.30
C GLY A 49 -24.68 9.14 7.90
N THR A 50 -23.77 9.47 6.97
CA THR A 50 -24.09 9.72 5.56
C THR A 50 -24.32 8.41 4.80
N GLU A 51 -23.67 7.32 5.22
CA GLU A 51 -23.82 5.95 4.72
C GLU A 51 -25.20 5.33 4.98
N LYS A 52 -26.07 6.02 5.74
CA LYS A 52 -27.43 5.56 6.06
C LYS A 52 -28.39 5.55 4.86
N SER A 53 -28.06 6.24 3.78
CA SER A 53 -28.84 6.15 2.53
C SER A 53 -27.98 6.44 1.30
N ILE A 54 -28.38 5.87 0.15
CA ILE A 54 -27.70 6.06 -1.14
C ILE A 54 -27.63 7.55 -1.51
N GLU A 55 -28.72 8.29 -1.33
CA GLU A 55 -28.77 9.72 -1.64
C GLU A 55 -27.74 10.52 -0.83
N ARG A 56 -27.65 10.27 0.48
CA ARG A 56 -26.79 11.04 1.38
C ARG A 56 -25.31 10.75 1.14
N ILE A 57 -24.94 9.49 0.98
CA ILE A 57 -23.54 9.11 0.73
C ILE A 57 -23.09 9.56 -0.67
N THR A 58 -23.96 9.48 -1.68
CA THR A 58 -23.67 9.98 -3.03
C THR A 58 -23.45 11.48 -2.99
N LYS A 59 -24.33 12.23 -2.33
CA LYS A 59 -24.17 13.68 -2.15
C LYS A 59 -22.89 14.05 -1.43
N GLU A 60 -22.53 13.29 -0.39
CA GLU A 60 -21.30 13.52 0.38
C GLU A 60 -20.05 13.35 -0.48
N TYR A 61 -19.93 12.25 -1.21
CA TYR A 61 -18.75 12.00 -2.04
C TYR A 61 -18.71 12.86 -3.31
N VAL A 62 -19.84 13.12 -3.96
CA VAL A 62 -19.89 13.72 -5.29
C VAL A 62 -20.06 15.25 -5.21
N ASP A 63 -21.18 15.70 -4.65
CA ASP A 63 -21.55 17.12 -4.63
C ASP A 63 -20.68 17.94 -3.69
N TYR A 64 -20.14 17.31 -2.65
CA TYR A 64 -19.31 17.93 -1.63
C TYR A 64 -17.84 17.59 -1.83
N ILE A 65 -17.39 16.39 -1.45
CA ILE A 65 -15.97 16.03 -1.41
C ILE A 65 -15.28 16.22 -2.77
N SER A 66 -15.76 15.54 -3.81
CA SER A 66 -15.11 15.56 -5.14
C SER A 66 -15.16 16.96 -5.75
N THR A 67 -16.31 17.62 -5.66
CA THR A 67 -16.49 18.99 -6.17
C THR A 67 -15.55 19.97 -5.46
N ASP A 68 -15.41 19.90 -4.14
CA ASP A 68 -14.55 20.79 -3.38
C ASP A 68 -13.06 20.57 -3.68
N ALA A 69 -12.64 19.30 -3.77
CA ALA A 69 -11.28 18.92 -4.12
C ALA A 69 -10.89 19.42 -5.52
N ILE A 70 -11.71 19.13 -6.54
CA ILE A 70 -11.42 19.52 -7.93
C ILE A 70 -11.45 21.06 -8.08
N LYS A 71 -12.43 21.74 -7.48
CA LYS A 71 -12.45 23.22 -7.47
C LYS A 71 -11.19 23.79 -6.84
N ARG A 72 -10.68 23.18 -5.77
CA ARG A 72 -9.44 23.63 -5.14
C ARG A 72 -8.24 23.41 -6.03
N ALA A 73 -8.12 22.26 -6.71
CA ALA A 73 -7.05 22.01 -7.67
C ALA A 73 -7.05 23.07 -8.79
N VAL A 74 -8.20 23.34 -9.39
CA VAL A 74 -8.36 24.38 -10.41
C VAL A 74 -8.00 25.77 -9.87
N THR A 75 -8.48 26.11 -8.67
CA THR A 75 -8.23 27.42 -8.03
C THR A 75 -6.74 27.66 -7.76
N LEU A 76 -6.01 26.60 -7.38
CA LEU A 76 -4.57 26.69 -7.11
C LEU A 76 -3.69 26.43 -8.35
N GLY A 77 -4.31 26.13 -9.50
CA GLY A 77 -3.59 25.87 -10.75
C GLY A 77 -2.84 24.54 -10.78
N PHE A 78 -3.29 23.53 -10.03
CA PHE A 78 -2.72 22.19 -10.12
C PHE A 78 -3.20 21.49 -11.40
N PRO A 79 -2.29 20.96 -12.24
CA PRO A 79 -2.64 20.41 -13.56
C PRO A 79 -3.21 18.98 -13.51
N ASP A 80 -2.94 18.25 -12.44
CA ASP A 80 -3.24 16.83 -12.28
C ASP A 80 -3.84 16.61 -10.88
N LEU A 81 -4.89 15.78 -10.76
CA LEU A 81 -5.42 15.29 -9.48
C LEU A 81 -6.03 13.90 -9.65
N GLN A 82 -5.59 12.95 -8.83
CA GLN A 82 -6.29 11.68 -8.62
C GLN A 82 -7.11 11.75 -7.34
N LEU A 83 -8.37 11.33 -7.41
CA LEU A 83 -9.22 11.16 -6.25
C LEU A 83 -9.25 9.67 -5.90
N GLU A 84 -8.96 9.32 -4.66
CA GLU A 84 -9.15 7.95 -4.17
C GLU A 84 -10.32 7.90 -3.19
N THR A 85 -11.25 6.99 -3.48
CA THR A 85 -12.38 6.69 -2.60
C THR A 85 -12.16 5.32 -1.98
N GLU A 86 -11.77 5.30 -0.71
CA GLU A 86 -11.84 4.11 0.13
C GLU A 86 -13.28 3.86 0.56
N TRP A 87 -13.77 2.67 0.25
CA TRP A 87 -15.18 2.36 0.46
C TRP A 87 -15.46 2.09 1.93
N VAL A 88 -16.46 2.78 2.47
CA VAL A 88 -17.10 2.33 3.70
C VAL A 88 -17.79 0.98 3.47
N ALA A 89 -17.87 0.15 4.51
CA ALA A 89 -18.37 -1.22 4.42
C ALA A 89 -19.78 -1.34 3.78
N GLN A 90 -20.62 -0.33 3.95
CA GLN A 90 -21.98 -0.25 3.41
C GLN A 90 -21.99 -0.17 1.89
N MET A 91 -20.98 0.45 1.27
CA MET A 91 -20.87 0.50 -0.19
C MET A 91 -20.71 -0.90 -0.79
N GLY A 92 -20.06 -1.82 -0.07
CA GLY A 92 -19.91 -3.22 -0.48
C GLY A 92 -21.07 -4.14 -0.13
N THR A 93 -22.08 -3.66 0.60
CA THR A 93 -23.18 -4.50 1.12
C THR A 93 -24.58 -4.00 0.79
N VAL A 94 -24.76 -2.71 0.53
CA VAL A 94 -26.04 -2.10 0.16
C VAL A 94 -26.14 -1.97 -1.37
N PRO A 95 -27.05 -2.70 -2.03
CA PRO A 95 -27.18 -2.66 -3.49
C PRO A 95 -27.39 -1.24 -4.04
N GLY A 96 -26.66 -0.89 -5.10
CA GLY A 96 -26.74 0.42 -5.78
C GLY A 96 -25.98 1.56 -5.09
N MET A 97 -25.52 1.38 -3.85
CA MET A 97 -24.81 2.43 -3.12
C MET A 97 -23.47 2.77 -3.77
N ALA A 98 -22.61 1.77 -3.98
CA ALA A 98 -21.33 1.95 -4.67
C ALA A 98 -21.50 2.52 -6.08
N ALA A 99 -22.40 1.94 -6.88
CA ALA A 99 -22.65 2.37 -8.26
C ALA A 99 -23.00 3.86 -8.36
N SER A 100 -23.83 4.37 -7.44
CA SER A 100 -24.22 5.79 -7.40
C SER A 100 -23.03 6.72 -7.12
N VAL A 101 -22.15 6.33 -6.18
CA VAL A 101 -20.95 7.09 -5.84
C VAL A 101 -19.95 7.07 -7.00
N VAL A 102 -19.59 5.87 -7.49
CA VAL A 102 -18.58 5.69 -8.56
C VAL A 102 -19.00 6.46 -9.82
N ALA A 103 -20.24 6.27 -10.30
CA ALA A 103 -20.73 6.93 -11.50
C ALA A 103 -20.82 8.45 -11.32
N GLY A 104 -21.24 8.92 -10.14
CA GLY A 104 -21.30 10.35 -9.83
C GLY A 104 -19.91 11.01 -9.81
N GLN A 105 -18.92 10.33 -9.22
CA GLN A 105 -17.53 10.81 -9.22
C GLN A 105 -16.94 10.82 -10.63
N LYS A 106 -17.23 9.81 -11.45
CA LYS A 106 -16.80 9.82 -12.87
C LYS A 106 -17.40 11.00 -13.61
N ALA A 107 -18.71 11.22 -13.52
CA ALA A 107 -19.40 12.31 -14.20
C ALA A 107 -18.88 13.70 -13.76
N ILE A 108 -18.59 13.91 -12.48
CA ILE A 108 -18.04 15.20 -12.02
C ILE A 108 -16.61 15.41 -12.54
N THR A 109 -15.78 14.37 -12.60
CA THR A 109 -14.43 14.50 -13.19
C THR A 109 -14.48 14.83 -14.68
N GLU A 110 -15.37 14.20 -15.46
CA GLU A 110 -15.57 14.51 -16.88
C GLU A 110 -15.98 15.97 -17.08
N LYS A 111 -16.95 16.45 -16.30
CA LYS A 111 -17.40 17.85 -16.36
C LYS A 111 -16.25 18.83 -16.14
N PHE A 112 -15.45 18.65 -15.09
CA PHE A 112 -14.37 19.57 -14.76
C PHE A 112 -13.18 19.46 -15.73
N HIS A 113 -12.91 18.27 -16.27
CA HIS A 113 -11.93 18.10 -17.32
C HIS A 113 -12.34 18.87 -18.59
N ASP A 114 -13.59 18.75 -19.02
CA ASP A 114 -14.10 19.46 -20.20
C ASP A 114 -14.11 20.99 -20.02
N GLU A 115 -14.44 21.46 -18.81
CA GLU A 115 -14.55 22.89 -18.51
C GLU A 115 -13.20 23.58 -18.30
N TYR A 116 -12.23 22.92 -17.65
CA TYR A 116 -10.98 23.53 -17.19
C TYR A 116 -9.71 22.89 -17.76
N GLY A 117 -9.80 21.72 -18.40
CA GLY A 117 -8.65 20.98 -18.93
C GLY A 117 -7.73 20.36 -17.87
N ILE A 118 -8.16 20.28 -16.61
CA ILE A 118 -7.42 19.59 -15.54
C ILE A 118 -7.43 18.08 -15.77
N ASN A 119 -6.29 17.41 -15.59
CA ASN A 119 -6.24 15.95 -15.70
C ASN A 119 -6.78 15.31 -14.42
N LEU A 120 -7.69 14.35 -14.57
CA LEU A 120 -8.41 13.74 -13.45
C LEU A 120 -8.50 12.22 -13.59
N ALA A 121 -8.46 11.52 -12.46
CA ALA A 121 -8.80 10.10 -12.39
C ALA A 121 -9.48 9.78 -11.04
N VAL A 122 -10.27 8.72 -11.03
CA VAL A 122 -10.87 8.16 -9.82
C VAL A 122 -10.34 6.75 -9.54
N ARG A 123 -9.70 6.57 -8.39
CA ARG A 123 -9.37 5.27 -7.83
C ARG A 123 -10.48 4.86 -6.86
N HIS A 124 -10.89 3.60 -6.95
CA HIS A 124 -11.78 3.00 -5.96
C HIS A 124 -11.09 1.83 -5.27
N THR A 125 -10.95 1.97 -3.95
CA THR A 125 -10.38 0.95 -3.08
C THR A 125 -11.52 0.23 -2.38
N ILE A 126 -11.81 -0.98 -2.85
CA ILE A 126 -12.91 -1.79 -2.34
C ILE A 126 -12.54 -2.40 -0.98
N PRO A 127 -13.52 -2.66 -0.09
CA PRO A 127 -13.20 -3.22 1.21
C PRO A 127 -13.03 -4.74 1.09
N ASP A 128 -11.92 -5.27 1.58
CA ASP A 128 -11.86 -6.69 1.92
C ASP A 128 -12.55 -6.88 3.27
N GLN A 129 -13.66 -7.63 3.28
CA GLN A 129 -14.44 -7.94 4.48
C GLN A 129 -14.29 -9.41 4.89
N ARG A 130 -13.44 -10.18 4.21
CA ARG A 130 -13.30 -11.63 4.45
C ARG A 130 -12.69 -11.92 5.81
N GLU A 131 -13.47 -12.46 6.74
CA GLU A 131 -12.97 -12.81 8.06
C GLU A 131 -12.37 -14.23 8.07
N ALA A 132 -11.17 -14.39 8.64
CA ALA A 132 -10.49 -15.69 8.71
C ALA A 132 -11.34 -16.79 9.38
N GLU A 133 -12.12 -16.41 10.40
CA GLU A 133 -13.06 -17.29 11.11
C GLU A 133 -14.22 -17.81 10.25
N HIS A 134 -14.53 -17.14 9.15
CA HIS A 134 -15.59 -17.51 8.21
C HIS A 134 -15.04 -18.11 6.91
N GLY A 135 -13.74 -17.96 6.68
CA GLY A 135 -13.03 -18.50 5.53
C GLY A 135 -12.86 -17.50 4.39
N LEU A 136 -11.75 -17.61 3.68
CA LEU A 136 -11.30 -16.60 2.71
C LEU A 136 -11.58 -16.96 1.23
N ARG A 137 -12.23 -18.10 0.98
CA ARG A 137 -12.54 -18.60 -0.38
C ARG A 137 -14.04 -18.64 -0.63
N LEU A 138 -14.40 -18.55 -1.91
CA LEU A 138 -15.79 -18.65 -2.35
C LEU A 138 -16.46 -19.90 -1.77
N GLY A 139 -17.67 -19.72 -1.27
CA GLY A 139 -18.47 -20.74 -0.65
C GLY A 139 -18.02 -21.17 0.75
N MET A 140 -16.95 -20.64 1.34
CA MET A 140 -16.59 -20.94 2.73
C MET A 140 -17.49 -20.18 3.71
N ASP A 141 -17.62 -18.87 3.51
CA ASP A 141 -18.45 -18.03 4.37
C ASP A 141 -19.94 -18.17 4.01
N LYS A 142 -20.64 -18.98 4.80
CA LYS A 142 -22.08 -19.22 4.67
C LYS A 142 -22.96 -18.16 5.34
N LYS A 143 -22.37 -17.26 6.12
CA LYS A 143 -23.10 -16.30 6.95
C LYS A 143 -23.20 -14.94 6.27
N PHE A 144 -22.08 -14.44 5.78
CA PHE A 144 -22.00 -13.10 5.20
C PHE A 144 -21.64 -13.10 3.72
N SER A 145 -21.08 -14.20 3.19
CA SER A 145 -20.60 -14.33 1.82
C SER A 145 -19.60 -13.23 1.45
N TYR A 146 -18.68 -12.93 2.38
CA TYR A 146 -17.67 -11.89 2.16
C TYR A 146 -16.72 -12.17 0.98
N PRO A 147 -16.28 -13.42 0.71
CA PRO A 147 -15.48 -13.71 -0.48
C PRO A 147 -16.22 -13.39 -1.79
N GLU A 148 -17.52 -13.68 -1.87
CA GLU A 148 -18.35 -13.31 -3.02
C GLU A 148 -18.52 -11.79 -3.13
N LYS A 149 -18.77 -11.12 -2.00
CA LYS A 149 -18.95 -9.67 -1.95
C LYS A 149 -17.70 -8.91 -2.36
N LEU A 150 -16.50 -9.40 -2.04
CA LEU A 150 -15.24 -8.79 -2.48
C LEU A 150 -15.22 -8.63 -4.01
N PHE A 151 -15.48 -9.72 -4.74
CA PHE A 151 -15.50 -9.66 -6.20
C PHE A 151 -16.69 -8.89 -6.75
N ALA A 152 -17.86 -8.94 -6.10
CA ALA A 152 -19.00 -8.11 -6.47
C ALA A 152 -18.72 -6.61 -6.29
N CYS A 153 -17.92 -6.22 -5.29
CA CYS A 153 -17.47 -4.83 -5.13
C CYS A 153 -16.55 -4.42 -6.28
N ALA A 154 -15.62 -5.31 -6.68
CA ALA A 154 -14.73 -5.05 -7.82
C ALA A 154 -15.52 -4.85 -9.12
N ASP A 155 -16.50 -5.71 -9.41
CA ASP A 155 -17.41 -5.54 -10.54
C ASP A 155 -18.15 -4.20 -10.45
N ALA A 156 -18.72 -3.87 -9.28
CA ALA A 156 -19.45 -2.61 -9.09
C ALA A 156 -18.55 -1.37 -9.29
N ALA A 157 -17.30 -1.38 -8.84
CA ALA A 157 -16.36 -0.29 -9.10
C ALA A 157 -16.04 -0.18 -10.61
N CYS A 158 -15.70 -1.32 -11.24
CA CYS A 158 -15.20 -1.32 -12.60
C CYS A 158 -16.29 -1.02 -13.64
N GLU A 159 -17.52 -1.50 -13.44
CA GLU A 159 -18.64 -1.32 -14.37
C GLU A 159 -19.21 0.11 -14.34
N ASN A 160 -18.94 0.89 -13.28
CA ASN A 160 -19.58 2.19 -13.04
C ASN A 160 -18.65 3.39 -13.21
N GLY A 161 -17.38 3.20 -13.57
CA GLY A 161 -16.50 4.30 -13.98
C GLY A 161 -15.23 4.49 -13.15
N ALA A 162 -14.81 3.51 -12.34
CA ALA A 162 -13.47 3.54 -11.77
C ALA A 162 -12.40 3.57 -12.87
N ASP A 163 -11.37 4.41 -12.71
CA ASP A 163 -10.20 4.40 -13.59
C ASP A 163 -9.11 3.44 -13.07
N VAL A 164 -9.01 3.32 -11.74
CA VAL A 164 -8.09 2.43 -11.03
C VAL A 164 -8.85 1.64 -9.95
N LEU A 165 -8.64 0.33 -9.90
CA LEU A 165 -9.16 -0.57 -8.86
C LEU A 165 -8.03 -0.99 -7.91
N SER A 166 -8.26 -0.87 -6.61
CA SER A 166 -7.34 -1.32 -5.56
C SER A 166 -8.08 -2.06 -4.43
N VAL A 167 -7.35 -2.75 -3.56
CA VAL A 167 -7.88 -3.36 -2.32
C VAL A 167 -6.78 -3.44 -1.28
N GLU A 168 -7.13 -3.39 0.01
CA GLU A 168 -6.23 -3.75 1.11
C GLU A 168 -6.59 -5.14 1.62
N SER A 169 -6.00 -6.18 1.02
CA SER A 169 -6.46 -7.55 1.29
C SER A 169 -5.99 -8.09 2.65
N MET A 170 -6.73 -9.07 3.19
CA MET A 170 -6.57 -9.54 4.57
C MET A 170 -5.96 -10.93 4.73
N GLY A 171 -5.49 -11.58 3.65
CA GLY A 171 -4.86 -12.89 3.75
C GLY A 171 -3.70 -12.92 4.75
N GLY A 172 -3.77 -13.86 5.71
CA GLY A 172 -2.76 -14.04 6.75
C GLY A 172 -2.88 -13.11 7.96
N LYS A 173 -3.91 -12.25 8.01
CA LYS A 173 -4.09 -11.26 9.07
C LYS A 173 -4.15 -11.87 10.47
N GLU A 174 -4.80 -13.02 10.64
CA GLU A 174 -4.92 -13.71 11.93
C GLU A 174 -3.57 -14.10 12.53
N LEU A 175 -2.60 -14.44 11.67
CA LEU A 175 -1.22 -14.72 12.06
C LEU A 175 -0.40 -13.44 12.22
N ALA A 176 -0.67 -12.41 11.41
CA ALA A 176 -0.05 -11.10 11.57
C ALA A 176 -0.41 -10.46 12.91
N ASP A 177 -1.68 -10.49 13.31
CA ASP A 177 -2.17 -9.96 14.59
C ASP A 177 -1.52 -10.72 15.77
N TYR A 178 -1.42 -12.06 15.68
CA TYR A 178 -0.68 -12.88 16.65
C TYR A 178 0.81 -12.49 16.70
N ALA A 179 1.45 -12.39 15.53
CA ALA A 179 2.87 -12.08 15.41
C ALA A 179 3.23 -10.72 16.02
N VAL A 180 2.46 -9.68 15.70
CA VAL A 180 2.70 -8.31 16.17
C VAL A 180 2.53 -8.22 17.68
N THR A 181 1.52 -8.88 18.25
CA THR A 181 1.26 -8.86 19.70
C THR A 181 2.25 -9.69 20.51
N HIS A 182 2.89 -10.70 19.90
CA HIS A 182 3.85 -11.59 20.57
C HIS A 182 5.31 -11.33 20.21
N GLY A 183 5.58 -10.45 19.23
CA GLY A 183 6.92 -10.27 18.66
C GLY A 183 7.48 -11.54 18.03
N ASP A 184 6.62 -12.35 17.39
CA ASP A 184 6.98 -13.60 16.71
C ASP A 184 7.18 -13.36 15.21
N ILE A 185 8.42 -13.24 14.76
CA ILE A 185 8.72 -12.93 13.36
C ILE A 185 8.43 -14.13 12.44
N THR A 186 8.48 -15.34 12.98
CA THR A 186 8.17 -16.56 12.23
C THR A 186 6.68 -16.63 11.90
N ALA A 187 5.82 -16.23 12.85
CA ALA A 187 4.38 -16.10 12.63
C ALA A 187 4.08 -15.05 11.56
N PHE A 188 4.78 -13.91 11.57
CA PHE A 188 4.62 -12.88 10.54
C PHE A 188 5.07 -13.37 9.16
N LEU A 189 6.21 -14.05 9.09
CA LEU A 189 6.72 -14.64 7.85
C LEU A 189 5.76 -15.68 7.28
N PHE A 190 5.21 -16.54 8.13
CA PHE A 190 4.23 -17.56 7.72
C PHE A 190 2.91 -16.92 7.28
N GLY A 191 2.34 -16.05 8.10
CA GLY A 191 1.08 -15.37 7.84
C GLY A 191 1.12 -14.45 6.62
N VAL A 192 2.05 -13.49 6.61
CA VAL A 192 2.09 -12.47 5.55
C VAL A 192 2.95 -12.94 4.37
N GLY A 193 4.21 -13.31 4.63
CA GLY A 193 5.17 -13.64 3.58
C GLY A 193 4.75 -14.84 2.73
N TYR A 194 4.16 -15.86 3.36
CA TYR A 194 3.76 -17.10 2.70
C TYR A 194 2.25 -17.20 2.43
N LEU A 195 1.41 -17.33 3.46
CA LEU A 195 -0.04 -17.50 3.29
C LEU A 195 -0.70 -16.27 2.65
N GLY A 196 -0.25 -15.07 3.02
CA GLY A 196 -0.67 -13.82 2.41
C GLY A 196 -0.31 -13.75 0.92
N SER A 197 0.85 -14.27 0.51
CA SER A 197 1.21 -14.37 -0.92
C SER A 197 0.29 -15.33 -1.68
N ILE A 198 -0.12 -16.44 -1.07
CA ILE A 198 -1.06 -17.40 -1.66
C ILE A 198 -2.46 -16.78 -1.79
N ASP A 199 -2.91 -16.04 -0.78
CA ASP A 199 -4.17 -15.31 -0.84
C ASP A 199 -4.15 -14.20 -1.90
N MET A 200 -3.06 -13.44 -1.97
CA MET A 200 -2.84 -12.42 -2.98
C MET A 200 -2.94 -13.01 -4.39
N GLU A 201 -2.33 -14.17 -4.65
CA GLU A 201 -2.41 -14.80 -5.98
C GLU A 201 -3.84 -15.17 -6.35
N TYR A 202 -4.62 -15.66 -5.38
CA TYR A 202 -6.04 -15.98 -5.58
C TYR A 202 -6.86 -14.71 -5.85
N VAL A 203 -6.76 -13.71 -4.99
CA VAL A 203 -7.55 -12.47 -5.09
C VAL A 203 -7.19 -11.69 -6.35
N TRP A 204 -5.90 -11.41 -6.56
CA TRP A 204 -5.46 -10.54 -7.65
C TRP A 204 -5.61 -11.15 -9.02
N THR A 205 -5.57 -12.48 -9.15
CA THR A 205 -5.91 -13.13 -10.43
C THR A 205 -7.33 -12.76 -10.86
N GLU A 206 -8.29 -12.82 -9.93
CA GLU A 206 -9.69 -12.48 -10.22
C GLU A 206 -9.89 -10.96 -10.39
N LEU A 207 -9.30 -10.13 -9.52
CA LEU A 207 -9.41 -8.66 -9.65
C LEU A 207 -8.82 -8.15 -10.97
N VAL A 208 -7.67 -8.69 -11.41
CA VAL A 208 -7.08 -8.35 -12.72
C VAL A 208 -8.01 -8.77 -13.86
N ASN A 209 -8.66 -9.94 -13.77
CA ASN A 209 -9.63 -10.37 -14.79
C ASN A 209 -10.83 -9.41 -14.87
N ILE A 210 -11.37 -8.99 -13.72
CA ILE A 210 -12.47 -8.03 -13.64
C ILE A 210 -12.06 -6.66 -14.20
N ALA A 211 -10.92 -6.13 -13.77
CA ALA A 211 -10.41 -4.85 -14.24
C ALA A 211 -10.18 -4.87 -15.77
N LYS A 212 -9.54 -5.93 -16.27
CA LYS A 212 -9.27 -6.11 -17.71
C LYS A 212 -10.53 -6.21 -18.55
N LYS A 213 -11.55 -6.95 -18.09
CA LYS A 213 -12.87 -7.05 -18.77
C LYS A 213 -13.51 -5.67 -18.95
N ASN A 214 -13.32 -4.78 -17.98
CA ASN A 214 -13.91 -3.45 -17.94
C ASN A 214 -12.98 -2.32 -18.41
N LYS A 215 -11.75 -2.65 -18.84
CA LYS A 215 -10.70 -1.67 -19.25
C LYS A 215 -10.32 -0.68 -18.13
N VAL A 216 -10.37 -1.15 -16.90
CA VAL A 216 -9.91 -0.44 -15.70
C VAL A 216 -8.48 -0.85 -15.39
N VAL A 217 -7.69 0.06 -14.84
CA VAL A 217 -6.34 -0.26 -14.36
C VAL A 217 -6.45 -1.06 -13.08
N ALA A 218 -5.86 -2.27 -13.05
CA ALA A 218 -5.61 -2.96 -11.80
C ALA A 218 -4.42 -2.26 -11.10
N GLY A 219 -4.73 -1.47 -10.09
CA GLY A 219 -3.78 -0.61 -9.36
C GLY A 219 -2.80 -1.45 -8.58
N GLY A 220 -3.21 -1.90 -7.40
CA GLY A 220 -2.41 -2.76 -6.54
C GLY A 220 -2.97 -2.88 -5.12
N ASP A 221 -2.18 -3.44 -4.23
CA ASP A 221 -2.54 -3.80 -2.85
C ASP A 221 -1.56 -3.17 -1.86
N THR A 222 -1.69 -3.54 -0.60
CA THR A 222 -0.84 -3.06 0.48
C THR A 222 -0.95 -4.04 1.62
N ASN A 223 0.13 -4.27 2.37
CA ASN A 223 0.00 -4.98 3.63
C ASN A 223 -0.37 -4.04 4.79
N CYS A 224 -1.34 -3.14 4.58
CA CYS A 224 -1.88 -2.28 5.62
C CYS A 224 -2.42 -3.10 6.81
N SER A 225 -3.10 -4.21 6.51
CA SER A 225 -3.69 -5.12 7.49
C SER A 225 -2.71 -5.82 8.44
N GLY A 226 -1.39 -5.79 8.15
CA GLY A 226 -0.34 -6.40 8.96
C GLY A 226 0.86 -5.49 9.22
N ALA A 227 1.57 -5.05 8.18
CA ALA A 227 2.77 -4.22 8.30
C ALA A 227 2.45 -2.80 8.81
N ASN A 228 1.34 -2.16 8.40
CA ASN A 228 0.93 -0.87 9.00
C ASN A 228 0.47 -1.06 10.45
N VAL A 229 -0.23 -2.15 10.78
CA VAL A 229 -0.54 -2.49 12.17
C VAL A 229 0.74 -2.60 13.00
N SER A 230 1.77 -3.28 12.50
CA SER A 230 3.09 -3.36 13.16
C SER A 230 3.74 -1.99 13.35
N MET A 231 3.64 -1.10 12.35
CA MET A 231 4.16 0.27 12.42
C MET A 231 3.39 1.11 13.45
N PHE A 232 2.07 1.07 13.45
CA PHE A 232 1.24 1.80 14.42
C PHE A 232 1.43 1.30 15.85
N MET A 233 1.57 -0.01 16.05
CA MET A 233 1.91 -0.59 17.35
C MET A 233 3.35 -0.28 17.79
N ALA A 234 4.26 -0.01 16.84
CA ALA A 234 5.61 0.45 17.17
C ALA A 234 5.65 1.94 17.53
N GLY A 235 4.71 2.72 17.00
CA GLY A 235 4.42 4.10 17.37
C GLY A 235 5.59 5.07 17.18
N GLY A 236 5.53 6.17 17.90
CA GLY A 236 6.57 7.19 17.93
C GLY A 236 7.81 6.76 18.73
N LEU A 237 8.81 7.64 18.76
CA LEU A 237 10.12 7.31 19.37
C LEU A 237 10.06 6.94 20.86
N LEU A 238 9.02 7.38 21.56
CA LEU A 238 8.80 7.14 23.00
C LEU A 238 8.02 5.85 23.28
N ASP A 239 7.39 5.26 22.27
CA ASP A 239 6.54 4.08 22.41
C ASP A 239 7.38 2.80 22.42
N ASN A 240 6.83 1.76 23.06
CA ASN A 240 7.58 0.53 23.37
C ASN A 240 6.78 -0.77 23.27
N ASP A 241 5.52 -0.71 22.79
CA ASP A 241 4.63 -1.86 22.66
C ASP A 241 5.19 -2.87 21.66
N VAL A 242 5.49 -2.43 20.44
CA VAL A 242 6.26 -3.17 19.45
C VAL A 242 7.60 -2.48 19.20
N GLN A 243 8.67 -3.26 19.03
CA GLN A 243 9.97 -2.68 18.73
C GLN A 243 10.07 -2.31 17.25
N ARG A 244 10.47 -1.08 16.94
CA ARG A 244 10.61 -0.62 15.55
C ARG A 244 11.55 -1.50 14.69
N THR A 245 12.51 -2.23 15.29
CA THR A 245 13.32 -3.21 14.55
C THR A 245 12.51 -4.42 14.08
N PHE A 246 11.54 -4.88 14.88
CA PHE A 246 10.55 -5.86 14.44
C PHE A 246 9.68 -5.29 13.32
N SER A 247 9.14 -4.07 13.51
CA SER A 247 8.30 -3.39 12.51
C SER A 247 9.00 -3.18 11.16
N ALA A 248 10.28 -2.81 11.18
CA ALA A 248 11.06 -2.70 9.95
C ALA A 248 11.19 -4.06 9.23
N VAL A 249 11.48 -5.15 9.96
CA VAL A 249 11.63 -6.47 9.33
C VAL A 249 10.29 -6.99 8.79
N THR A 250 9.17 -6.75 9.49
CA THR A 250 7.84 -7.11 9.00
C THR A 250 7.48 -6.37 7.70
N ARG A 251 7.85 -5.09 7.59
CA ARG A 251 7.72 -4.32 6.34
C ARG A 251 8.53 -4.91 5.17
N ALA A 252 9.74 -5.39 5.43
CA ALA A 252 10.54 -6.03 4.38
C ALA A 252 9.91 -7.35 3.91
N ILE A 253 9.38 -8.15 4.85
CA ILE A 253 8.64 -9.38 4.54
C ILE A 253 7.38 -9.05 3.72
N SER A 254 6.65 -7.98 4.06
CA SER A 254 5.42 -7.62 3.36
C SER A 254 5.65 -7.21 1.91
N ALA A 255 6.80 -6.64 1.56
CA ALA A 255 7.15 -6.31 0.18
C ALA A 255 7.07 -7.52 -0.77
N ALA A 256 7.48 -8.71 -0.30
CA ALA A 256 7.41 -9.95 -1.07
C ALA A 256 5.96 -10.43 -1.31
N ARG A 257 5.04 -10.08 -0.40
CA ARG A 257 3.61 -10.37 -0.50
C ARG A 257 2.92 -9.37 -1.41
N THR A 258 3.14 -8.08 -1.22
CA THR A 258 2.47 -7.00 -1.97
C THR A 258 2.76 -7.11 -3.47
N MET A 259 4.01 -7.40 -3.84
CA MET A 259 4.44 -7.63 -5.24
C MET A 259 3.66 -8.72 -6.00
N VAL A 260 2.95 -9.62 -5.30
CA VAL A 260 2.15 -10.68 -5.94
C VAL A 260 1.04 -10.08 -6.82
N ALA A 261 0.49 -8.91 -6.47
CA ALA A 261 -0.52 -8.25 -7.30
C ALA A 261 -0.01 -8.05 -8.73
N GLU A 262 1.22 -7.55 -8.87
CA GLU A 262 1.89 -7.31 -10.16
C GLU A 262 2.27 -8.62 -10.86
N GLU A 263 2.64 -9.66 -10.11
CA GLU A 263 2.87 -11.00 -10.68
C GLU A 263 1.57 -11.59 -11.29
N CYS A 264 0.41 -11.24 -10.73
CA CYS A 264 -0.91 -11.60 -11.23
C CYS A 264 -1.41 -10.69 -12.37
N GLY A 265 -0.73 -9.57 -12.62
CA GLY A 265 -1.02 -8.67 -13.75
C GLY A 265 -1.54 -7.29 -13.36
N ALA A 266 -1.55 -6.92 -12.07
CA ALA A 266 -1.65 -5.51 -11.69
C ALA A 266 -0.50 -4.71 -12.32
N THR A 267 -0.75 -3.45 -12.63
CA THR A 267 0.20 -2.61 -13.36
C THR A 267 0.68 -1.40 -12.56
N GLY A 268 0.14 -1.19 -11.37
CA GLY A 268 0.25 0.06 -10.64
C GLY A 268 -0.77 1.10 -11.12
N PRO A 269 -0.83 2.28 -10.48
CA PRO A 269 -0.08 2.59 -9.27
C PRO A 269 -0.57 1.77 -8.08
N ASP A 270 0.38 1.26 -7.29
CA ASP A 270 0.10 0.53 -6.04
C ASP A 270 -0.55 1.45 -4.97
N LYS A 271 -0.98 0.91 -3.83
CA LYS A 271 -1.64 1.70 -2.76
C LYS A 271 -0.67 2.61 -1.99
N ASP A 272 -1.17 3.77 -1.59
CA ASP A 272 -0.44 4.82 -0.87
C ASP A 272 0.10 4.39 0.48
N CYS A 273 -0.72 3.72 1.28
CA CYS A 273 -0.34 3.21 2.60
C CYS A 273 0.62 1.99 2.51
N GLY A 274 0.97 1.55 1.31
CA GLY A 274 1.99 0.54 1.03
C GLY A 274 3.40 1.12 1.17
N TYR A 275 3.87 1.32 2.41
CA TYR A 275 5.23 1.81 2.68
C TYR A 275 6.33 0.87 2.14
N GLU A 276 6.03 -0.39 1.86
CA GLU A 276 6.91 -1.31 1.15
C GLU A 276 7.12 -0.96 -0.34
N GLY A 277 6.37 0.00 -0.87
CA GLY A 277 6.37 0.38 -2.28
C GLY A 277 7.74 0.74 -2.88
N PRO A 278 8.70 1.38 -2.18
CA PRO A 278 10.06 1.54 -2.71
C PRO A 278 10.74 0.20 -3.02
N ILE A 279 10.52 -0.82 -2.19
CA ILE A 279 11.06 -2.18 -2.41
C ILE A 279 10.35 -2.80 -3.62
N VAL A 280 9.02 -2.76 -3.66
CA VAL A 280 8.22 -3.33 -4.76
C VAL A 280 8.58 -2.66 -6.09
N LYS A 281 8.60 -1.33 -6.14
CA LYS A 281 8.98 -0.53 -7.33
C LYS A 281 10.37 -0.90 -7.84
N SER A 282 11.34 -1.16 -6.96
CA SER A 282 12.70 -1.55 -7.37
C SER A 282 12.74 -2.85 -8.19
N ILE A 283 11.78 -3.76 -7.93
CA ILE A 283 11.66 -5.06 -8.59
C ILE A 283 10.75 -4.96 -9.82
N THR A 284 9.56 -4.38 -9.67
CA THR A 284 8.51 -4.41 -10.71
C THR A 284 8.73 -3.37 -11.79
N GLY A 285 9.37 -2.25 -11.43
CA GLY A 285 9.52 -1.07 -12.28
C GLY A 285 8.22 -0.32 -12.51
N MET A 286 7.15 -0.66 -11.78
CA MET A 286 5.82 -0.07 -11.93
C MET A 286 5.67 1.19 -11.07
N PRO A 287 4.68 2.04 -11.39
CA PRO A 287 4.43 3.23 -10.61
C PRO A 287 3.91 2.89 -9.21
N ALA A 288 4.21 3.73 -8.21
CA ALA A 288 3.75 3.55 -6.83
C ALA A 288 3.10 4.82 -6.28
N ALA A 289 1.94 4.71 -5.64
CA ALA A 289 1.47 5.75 -4.73
C ALA A 289 2.19 5.61 -3.38
N GLN A 290 2.47 6.72 -2.71
CA GLN A 290 3.09 6.73 -1.38
C GLN A 290 2.54 7.89 -0.55
N GLU A 291 2.69 7.77 0.76
CA GLU A 291 2.30 8.77 1.74
C GLU A 291 3.42 9.04 2.76
N GLY A 292 3.25 10.04 3.62
CA GLY A 292 4.23 10.41 4.64
C GLY A 292 3.90 11.75 5.29
N LYS A 293 4.76 12.76 5.18
CA LYS A 293 4.55 14.04 5.89
C LYS A 293 3.21 14.74 5.59
N ASN A 294 2.60 14.46 4.43
CA ASN A 294 1.32 15.05 4.03
C ASN A 294 0.11 14.16 4.35
N CYS A 295 0.29 13.02 5.03
CA CYS A 295 -0.78 12.15 5.54
C CYS A 295 -0.98 12.24 7.05
N GLN A 296 -0.43 13.28 7.69
CA GLN A 296 -0.55 13.52 9.14
C GLN A 296 -2.00 13.75 9.63
N CYS A 297 -2.96 13.92 8.71
CA CYS A 297 -4.39 13.86 9.03
C CYS A 297 -4.87 12.47 9.45
N ALA A 298 -4.26 11.40 8.92
CA ALA A 298 -4.63 10.03 9.22
C ALA A 298 -3.82 9.48 10.40
N HIS A 299 -2.50 9.60 10.33
CA HIS A 299 -1.60 9.04 11.33
C HIS A 299 -0.23 9.71 11.30
N ALA A 300 0.54 9.49 12.37
CA ALA A 300 1.92 9.94 12.46
C ALA A 300 2.87 8.81 12.05
N ASP A 301 3.82 9.13 11.17
CA ASP A 301 4.89 8.24 10.74
C ASP A 301 6.28 8.84 11.06
N ILE A 302 7.36 8.05 10.93
CA ILE A 302 8.75 8.49 11.17
C ILE A 302 9.62 8.52 9.91
N GLN A 303 9.01 8.50 8.73
CA GLN A 303 9.68 8.49 7.42
C GLN A 303 9.05 9.50 6.43
N GLY A 304 8.47 10.57 6.97
CA GLY A 304 7.52 11.41 6.24
C GLY A 304 8.05 12.08 4.98
N ASN A 305 9.30 12.55 4.97
CA ASN A 305 9.93 13.04 3.74
C ASN A 305 10.49 11.87 2.92
N LEU A 306 11.14 10.91 3.57
CA LEU A 306 11.82 9.80 2.90
C LEU A 306 10.91 9.05 1.93
N MET A 307 9.63 8.89 2.23
CA MET A 307 8.68 8.22 1.33
C MET A 307 8.46 8.94 0.00
N ALA A 308 8.73 10.25 -0.09
CA ALA A 308 8.66 11.00 -1.34
C ALA A 308 9.81 10.68 -2.31
N GLN A 309 10.86 9.96 -1.89
CA GLN A 309 12.07 9.71 -2.69
C GLN A 309 11.80 9.04 -4.05
N CYS A 310 10.78 8.18 -4.13
CA CYS A 310 10.52 7.32 -5.29
C CYS A 310 9.04 7.19 -5.64
N CYS A 311 8.17 8.06 -5.12
CA CYS A 311 6.73 8.01 -5.37
C CYS A 311 6.37 8.48 -6.79
N ASP A 312 5.26 8.01 -7.35
CA ASP A 312 4.68 8.52 -8.60
C ASP A 312 3.30 9.15 -8.37
N LEU A 313 2.61 8.73 -7.31
CA LEU A 313 1.56 9.52 -6.67
C LEU A 313 1.95 9.83 -5.23
N TRP A 314 1.49 10.99 -4.74
CA TRP A 314 1.71 11.43 -3.38
C TRP A 314 0.36 11.64 -2.69
N SER A 315 0.14 10.94 -1.57
CA SER A 315 -1.16 10.85 -0.90
C SER A 315 -1.18 11.43 0.52
N ASN A 316 -2.39 11.78 0.98
CA ASN A 316 -2.70 12.17 2.35
C ASN A 316 -3.30 11.03 3.21
N GLU A 317 -3.29 9.79 2.73
CA GLU A 317 -3.91 8.59 3.34
C GLU A 317 -5.42 8.70 3.53
N SER A 318 -5.89 9.55 4.46
CA SER A 318 -7.32 9.75 4.71
C SER A 318 -7.56 10.99 5.57
N VAL A 319 -8.72 11.62 5.37
CA VAL A 319 -9.20 12.71 6.23
C VAL A 319 -10.73 12.74 6.23
N GLU A 320 -11.36 12.84 7.41
CA GLU A 320 -12.81 13.03 7.49
C GLU A 320 -13.21 14.35 6.81
N TYR A 321 -14.26 14.34 6.00
CA TYR A 321 -14.77 15.54 5.37
C TYR A 321 -15.49 16.48 6.36
N HIS A 322 -14.82 17.54 6.79
CA HIS A 322 -15.39 18.58 7.65
C HIS A 322 -14.86 19.98 7.28
N PRO A 323 -15.47 21.08 7.78
CA PRO A 323 -14.98 22.44 7.56
C PRO A 323 -13.76 22.77 8.42
N GLU A 324 -12.84 23.53 7.84
CA GLU A 324 -11.65 24.11 8.44
C GLU A 324 -11.62 25.63 8.17
N PHE A 325 -10.72 26.38 8.81
CA PHE A 325 -10.60 27.82 8.52
C PHE A 325 -10.21 28.11 7.06
N GLY A 326 -9.44 27.21 6.43
CA GLY A 326 -8.93 27.37 5.05
C GLY A 326 -9.86 26.90 3.93
N GLY A 327 -11.04 26.36 4.28
CA GLY A 327 -11.93 25.66 3.36
C GLY A 327 -12.40 24.35 3.97
N THR A 328 -12.81 23.38 3.15
CA THR A 328 -13.06 22.03 3.66
C THR A 328 -11.75 21.28 3.84
N SER A 329 -11.72 20.33 4.78
CA SER A 329 -10.59 19.43 5.06
C SER A 329 -9.88 18.92 3.79
N VAL A 330 -10.63 18.40 2.81
CA VAL A 330 -10.08 17.91 1.53
C VAL A 330 -9.37 19.02 0.73
N GLN A 331 -9.85 20.26 0.80
CA GLN A 331 -9.17 21.41 0.19
C GLN A 331 -7.91 21.80 0.97
N CYS A 332 -7.99 21.76 2.30
CA CYS A 332 -6.88 22.09 3.19
C CYS A 332 -5.71 21.13 3.03
N TRP A 333 -5.96 19.82 2.87
CA TRP A 333 -4.91 18.82 2.66
C TRP A 333 -4.43 18.74 1.21
N LEU A 334 -5.30 19.00 0.22
CA LEU A 334 -4.87 19.10 -1.17
C LEU A 334 -3.86 20.23 -1.41
N GLY A 335 -3.97 21.35 -0.68
CA GLY A 335 -3.02 22.47 -0.78
C GLY A 335 -1.55 22.05 -0.59
N PRO A 336 -1.13 21.62 0.61
CA PRO A 336 0.23 21.20 0.87
C PRO A 336 0.63 19.96 0.05
N LEU A 337 -0.31 19.03 -0.20
CA LEU A 337 -0.06 17.86 -1.07
C LEU A 337 0.33 18.27 -2.49
N GLY A 338 -0.46 19.15 -3.11
CA GLY A 338 -0.22 19.65 -4.47
C GLY A 338 1.03 20.53 -4.58
N TYR A 339 1.38 21.29 -3.54
CA TYR A 339 2.64 22.04 -3.50
C TYR A 339 3.86 21.13 -3.39
N GLU A 340 3.79 20.05 -2.63
CA GLU A 340 4.87 19.05 -2.55
C GLU A 340 5.11 18.40 -3.92
N VAL A 341 4.03 18.01 -4.60
CA VAL A 341 4.08 17.49 -5.96
C VAL A 341 4.64 18.52 -6.95
N SER A 342 4.28 19.79 -6.79
CA SER A 342 4.80 20.88 -7.63
C SER A 342 6.32 21.07 -7.43
N LEU A 343 6.82 20.92 -6.20
CA LEU A 343 8.25 20.97 -5.91
C LEU A 343 9.00 19.80 -6.57
N MET A 344 8.48 18.58 -6.42
CA MET A 344 9.04 17.39 -7.09
C MET A 344 9.09 17.59 -8.61
N ASN A 345 7.97 18.00 -9.22
CA ASN A 345 7.90 18.23 -10.66
C ASN A 345 8.82 19.35 -11.15
N THR A 346 8.99 20.41 -10.37
CA THR A 346 9.94 21.50 -10.67
C THR A 346 11.37 21.00 -10.64
N SER A 347 11.72 20.15 -9.66
CA SER A 347 13.05 19.56 -9.58
C SER A 347 13.36 18.62 -10.76
N ILE A 348 12.35 17.92 -11.31
CA ILE A 348 12.48 17.14 -12.54
C ILE A 348 12.78 18.07 -13.72
N ALA A 349 11.95 19.08 -13.92
CA ALA A 349 12.08 20.03 -15.04
C ALA A 349 13.40 20.80 -15.05
N THR A 350 14.01 20.99 -13.88
CA THR A 350 15.27 21.73 -13.70
C THR A 350 16.50 20.82 -13.56
N GLY A 351 16.34 19.51 -13.69
CA GLY A 351 17.45 18.54 -13.58
C GLY A 351 18.01 18.39 -12.16
N GLN A 352 17.26 18.78 -11.12
CA GLN A 352 17.64 18.71 -9.70
C GLN A 352 16.98 17.56 -8.94
N ALA A 353 16.20 16.71 -9.62
CA ALA A 353 15.37 15.71 -8.97
C ALA A 353 16.14 14.70 -8.12
N LYS A 354 17.34 14.25 -8.56
CA LYS A 354 18.18 13.35 -7.75
C LYS A 354 18.67 14.02 -6.45
N THR A 355 19.06 15.29 -6.51
CA THR A 355 19.42 16.07 -5.33
C THR A 355 18.25 16.15 -4.35
N LEU A 356 17.05 16.45 -4.84
CA LEU A 356 15.86 16.53 -4.00
C LEU A 356 15.48 15.16 -3.41
N ARG A 357 15.52 14.08 -4.21
CA ARG A 357 15.32 12.70 -3.74
C ARG A 357 16.28 12.38 -2.59
N ASP A 358 17.56 12.68 -2.76
CA ASP A 358 18.58 12.38 -1.76
C ASP A 358 18.33 13.21 -0.49
N LEU A 359 17.88 14.46 -0.60
CA LEU A 359 17.50 15.28 0.56
C LEU A 359 16.29 14.70 1.30
N TYR A 360 15.26 14.24 0.58
CA TYR A 360 14.12 13.56 1.20
C TYR A 360 14.57 12.33 1.98
N MET A 361 15.34 11.45 1.33
CA MET A 361 15.85 10.23 1.94
C MET A 361 16.73 10.54 3.16
N LEU A 362 17.73 11.42 3.02
CA LEU A 362 18.68 11.74 4.09
C LEU A 362 18.00 12.40 5.30
N SER A 363 16.89 13.11 5.10
CA SER A 363 16.19 13.79 6.20
C SER A 363 15.60 12.84 7.24
N ASP A 364 15.22 11.61 6.85
CA ASP A 364 14.63 10.63 7.76
C ASP A 364 15.39 9.30 7.86
N ARG A 365 16.41 9.06 7.00
CA ARG A 365 17.18 7.80 6.97
C ARG A 365 17.58 7.32 8.37
N GLY A 366 18.12 8.23 9.19
CA GLY A 366 18.60 7.93 10.54
C GLY A 366 17.55 8.03 11.66
N ARG A 367 16.28 8.33 11.35
CA ARG A 367 15.24 8.60 12.36
C ARG A 367 14.77 7.32 13.07
N GLY A 368 14.82 6.18 12.37
CA GLY A 368 14.46 4.88 12.92
C GLY A 368 14.72 3.75 11.92
N PRO A 369 14.66 2.48 12.35
CA PRO A 369 14.92 1.33 11.50
C PRO A 369 13.93 1.20 10.33
N GLU A 370 12.67 1.65 10.51
CA GLU A 370 11.64 1.62 9.47
C GLU A 370 12.03 2.50 8.27
N GLY A 371 12.32 3.79 8.51
CA GLY A 371 12.86 4.67 7.47
C GLY A 371 14.21 4.20 6.93
N TYR A 372 15.09 3.64 7.78
CA TYR A 372 16.41 3.20 7.34
C TYR A 372 16.34 2.08 6.28
N ILE A 373 15.47 1.09 6.45
CA ILE A 373 15.32 0.03 5.44
C ILE A 373 14.61 0.50 4.16
N LEU A 374 13.76 1.53 4.26
CA LEU A 374 12.99 2.06 3.15
C LEU A 374 13.76 3.09 2.32
N ALA A 375 14.89 3.61 2.81
CA ALA A 375 15.79 4.45 2.00
C ALA A 375 16.10 3.74 0.67
N TYR A 376 15.99 4.44 -0.47
CA TYR A 376 15.89 3.81 -1.80
C TYR A 376 17.04 2.84 -2.14
N ASP A 377 18.23 3.06 -1.60
CA ASP A 377 19.39 2.18 -1.71
C ASP A 377 19.26 0.90 -0.89
N ASN A 378 18.76 1.00 0.34
CA ASN A 378 18.46 -0.16 1.18
C ASN A 378 17.23 -0.92 0.67
N ALA A 379 16.20 -0.21 0.21
CA ALA A 379 15.01 -0.80 -0.38
C ALA A 379 15.37 -1.61 -1.65
N TRP A 380 16.26 -1.10 -2.50
CA TRP A 380 16.77 -1.82 -3.67
C TRP A 380 17.54 -3.09 -3.28
N ARG A 381 18.33 -3.06 -2.19
CA ARG A 381 19.03 -4.26 -1.68
C ARG A 381 18.06 -5.34 -1.23
N ILE A 382 17.02 -4.97 -0.49
CA ILE A 382 15.95 -5.90 -0.07
C ILE A 382 15.24 -6.44 -1.30
N GLY A 383 14.92 -5.58 -2.27
CA GLY A 383 14.29 -5.98 -3.52
C GLY A 383 15.14 -7.00 -4.29
N LYS A 384 16.46 -6.82 -4.28
CA LYS A 384 17.39 -7.79 -4.88
C LYS A 384 17.33 -9.15 -4.18
N ALA A 385 17.31 -9.17 -2.85
CA ALA A 385 17.20 -10.42 -2.08
C ALA A 385 15.88 -11.16 -2.39
N ILE A 386 14.78 -10.43 -2.57
CA ILE A 386 13.50 -10.99 -3.02
C ILE A 386 13.63 -11.57 -4.43
N ALA A 387 14.10 -10.78 -5.39
CA ALA A 387 14.19 -11.17 -6.80
C ALA A 387 15.11 -12.38 -7.02
N ASP A 388 16.25 -12.45 -6.32
CA ASP A 388 17.18 -13.59 -6.38
C ASP A 388 16.52 -14.91 -5.94
N ASN A 389 15.47 -14.84 -5.11
CA ASN A 389 14.69 -15.97 -4.60
C ASN A 389 13.25 -16.02 -5.17
N GLY A 390 12.97 -15.26 -6.24
CA GLY A 390 11.60 -14.89 -6.63
C GLY A 390 10.65 -16.03 -7.02
N ASN A 391 11.20 -17.23 -7.31
CA ASN A 391 10.42 -18.41 -7.69
C ASN A 391 9.67 -19.07 -6.52
N ASN A 392 9.93 -18.67 -5.27
CA ASN A 392 9.36 -19.29 -4.09
C ASN A 392 8.89 -18.22 -3.08
N TYR A 393 7.61 -18.24 -2.72
CA TYR A 393 7.01 -17.23 -1.84
C TYR A 393 7.66 -17.19 -0.46
N TYR A 394 7.87 -18.35 0.14
CA TYR A 394 8.48 -18.44 1.46
C TYR A 394 9.94 -17.97 1.43
N LEU A 395 10.76 -18.51 0.52
CA LEU A 395 12.19 -18.21 0.48
C LEU A 395 12.46 -16.73 0.18
N ARG A 396 11.70 -16.11 -0.73
CA ARG A 396 11.88 -14.68 -1.06
C ARG A 396 11.46 -13.77 0.09
N ALA A 397 10.39 -14.11 0.80
CA ALA A 397 9.95 -13.35 1.96
C ALA A 397 10.94 -13.49 3.13
N ARG A 398 11.46 -14.69 3.37
CA ARG A 398 12.51 -14.94 4.37
C ARG A 398 13.79 -14.17 4.03
N ALA A 399 14.21 -14.21 2.77
CA ALA A 399 15.38 -13.47 2.29
C ALA A 399 15.24 -11.96 2.49
N ALA A 400 14.03 -11.41 2.27
CA ALA A 400 13.74 -10.01 2.54
C ALA A 400 13.93 -9.65 4.02
N GLY A 401 13.38 -10.48 4.92
CA GLY A 401 13.52 -10.28 6.36
C GLY A 401 14.97 -10.35 6.84
N ILE A 402 15.74 -11.33 6.33
CA ILE A 402 17.18 -11.49 6.65
C ILE A 402 17.99 -10.29 6.15
N GLU A 403 17.80 -9.86 4.90
CA GLU A 403 18.55 -8.72 4.35
C GLU A 403 18.17 -7.41 5.05
N ALA A 404 16.91 -7.22 5.45
CA ALA A 404 16.51 -6.07 6.25
C ALA A 404 17.17 -6.06 7.64
N ALA A 405 17.19 -7.21 8.34
CA ALA A 405 17.86 -7.31 9.63
C ALA A 405 19.36 -7.01 9.53
N LYS A 406 20.01 -7.50 8.46
CA LYS A 406 21.41 -7.21 8.14
C LYS A 406 21.64 -5.72 7.83
N ILE A 407 20.78 -5.09 7.04
CA ILE A 407 20.85 -3.65 6.74
C ILE A 407 20.78 -2.81 8.03
N ILE A 408 19.84 -3.13 8.93
CA ILE A 408 19.69 -2.44 10.22
C ILE A 408 20.96 -2.62 11.07
N ARG A 409 21.49 -3.85 11.13
CA ARG A 409 22.75 -4.17 11.84
C ARG A 409 23.93 -3.36 11.29
N GLU A 410 24.10 -3.35 9.97
CA GLU A 410 25.16 -2.58 9.31
C GLU A 410 25.03 -1.08 9.62
N GLY A 411 23.82 -0.53 9.59
CA GLY A 411 23.56 0.87 9.92
C GLY A 411 23.91 1.20 11.37
N TYR A 412 23.59 0.30 12.30
CA TYR A 412 23.96 0.41 13.71
C TYR A 412 25.48 0.38 13.91
N ASP A 413 26.16 -0.60 13.29
CA ASP A 413 27.61 -0.77 13.44
C ASP A 413 28.40 0.40 12.83
N LYS A 414 27.89 0.99 11.74
CA LYS A 414 28.43 2.21 11.11
C LYS A 414 28.07 3.49 11.86
N LYS A 415 27.22 3.43 12.89
CA LYS A 415 26.69 4.58 13.64
C LYS A 415 25.84 5.54 12.80
N GLU A 416 25.28 5.04 11.71
CA GLU A 416 24.31 5.77 10.88
C GLU A 416 22.89 5.66 11.46
N LEU A 417 22.61 4.57 12.18
CA LEU A 417 21.33 4.29 12.80
C LEU A 417 21.50 4.07 14.30
N ALA A 418 20.82 4.88 15.12
CA ALA A 418 20.80 4.69 16.56
C ALA A 418 19.73 3.66 16.95
N LEU A 419 20.12 2.63 17.71
CA LEU A 419 19.21 1.65 18.28
C LEU A 419 19.31 1.63 19.81
N THR A 420 18.18 1.45 20.48
CA THR A 420 18.17 1.13 21.91
C THR A 420 18.69 -0.28 22.15
N LYS A 421 19.08 -0.60 23.39
CA LYS A 421 19.47 -1.97 23.77
C LYS A 421 18.35 -2.99 23.49
N LYS A 422 17.09 -2.60 23.70
CA LYS A 422 15.92 -3.47 23.45
C LYS A 422 15.74 -3.72 21.94
N GLN A 423 15.82 -2.68 21.11
CA GLN A 423 15.76 -2.80 19.66
C GLN A 423 16.88 -3.70 19.11
N LEU A 424 18.10 -3.55 19.64
CA LEU A 424 19.24 -4.38 19.27
C LEU A 424 19.01 -5.86 19.62
N SER A 425 18.57 -6.12 20.85
CA SER A 425 18.26 -7.49 21.30
C SER A 425 17.16 -8.15 20.47
N VAL A 426 16.13 -7.39 20.07
CA VAL A 426 15.07 -7.90 19.21
C VAL A 426 15.59 -8.19 17.80
N LEU A 427 16.43 -7.31 17.25
CA LEU A 427 17.07 -7.53 15.95
C LEU A 427 17.92 -8.82 15.95
N ASP A 428 18.70 -9.05 17.00
CA ASP A 428 19.52 -10.26 17.16
C ASP A 428 18.66 -11.52 17.23
N LYS A 429 17.57 -11.48 18.01
CA LYS A 429 16.61 -12.58 18.10
C LYS A 429 15.98 -12.88 16.72
N ILE A 430 15.52 -11.86 16.02
CA ILE A 430 14.92 -11.99 14.68
C ILE A 430 15.90 -12.64 13.70
N SER A 431 17.17 -12.19 13.70
CA SER A 431 18.18 -12.70 12.78
C SER A 431 18.41 -14.19 13.00
N VAL A 432 18.59 -14.61 14.27
CA VAL A 432 18.76 -16.02 14.63
C VAL A 432 17.53 -16.86 14.27
N GLU A 433 16.32 -16.35 14.54
CA GLU A 433 15.09 -17.07 14.23
C GLU A 433 14.94 -17.30 12.73
N LEU A 434 15.08 -16.26 11.90
CA LEU A 434 14.94 -16.37 10.45
C LEU A 434 16.00 -17.29 9.82
N GLU A 435 17.25 -17.23 10.29
CA GLU A 435 18.34 -18.09 9.80
C GLU A 435 18.18 -19.56 10.20
N ALA A 436 17.48 -19.85 11.31
CA ALA A 436 17.27 -21.22 11.79
C ALA A 436 16.11 -21.94 11.08
N LEU A 437 15.28 -21.22 10.29
CA LEU A 437 14.12 -21.82 9.62
C LEU A 437 14.56 -22.75 8.46
N PRO A 438 13.81 -23.83 8.18
CA PRO A 438 14.12 -24.76 7.09
C PRO A 438 14.18 -24.07 5.72
N ASP A 439 15.08 -24.48 4.83
CA ASP A 439 15.09 -24.02 3.43
C ASP A 439 14.02 -24.66 2.55
N ASP A 440 13.45 -25.77 3.01
CA ASP A 440 12.42 -26.52 2.30
C ASP A 440 11.03 -25.99 2.68
N GLU A 441 10.23 -25.60 1.69
CA GLU A 441 8.93 -24.97 1.87
C GLU A 441 7.94 -25.90 2.59
N ASP A 442 7.89 -27.17 2.21
CA ASP A 442 6.99 -28.15 2.85
C ASP A 442 7.34 -28.35 4.33
N LYS A 443 8.64 -28.47 4.65
CA LYS A 443 9.08 -28.54 6.06
C LYS A 443 8.79 -27.26 6.83
N PHE A 444 8.90 -26.09 6.21
CA PHE A 444 8.54 -24.82 6.85
C PHE A 444 7.03 -24.77 7.13
N TYR A 445 6.20 -25.16 6.16
CA TYR A 445 4.75 -25.25 6.32
C TYR A 445 4.37 -26.20 7.45
N ASP A 446 4.88 -27.43 7.44
CA ASP A 446 4.59 -28.43 8.48
C ASP A 446 5.00 -27.94 9.88
N TYR A 447 6.16 -27.29 9.98
CA TYR A 447 6.63 -26.68 11.21
C TYR A 447 5.66 -25.60 11.71
N CYS A 448 5.24 -24.68 10.85
CA CYS A 448 4.36 -23.58 11.21
C CYS A 448 2.94 -24.05 11.53
N VAL A 449 2.38 -25.00 10.77
CA VAL A 449 1.06 -25.59 11.08
C VAL A 449 1.08 -26.23 12.46
N LYS A 450 2.10 -27.06 12.74
CA LYS A 450 2.26 -27.70 14.05
C LYS A 450 2.33 -26.67 15.19
N LYS A 451 3.01 -25.54 14.96
CA LYS A 451 3.19 -24.50 15.97
C LYS A 451 1.91 -23.66 16.17
N TYR A 452 1.26 -23.23 15.08
CA TYR A 452 0.24 -22.18 15.15
C TYR A 452 -1.20 -22.68 15.10
N SER A 453 -1.48 -23.93 14.73
CA SER A 453 -2.86 -24.46 14.69
C SER A 453 -3.56 -24.46 16.04
N GLU A 454 -2.83 -24.58 17.16
CA GLU A 454 -3.41 -24.49 18.51
C GLU A 454 -3.33 -23.08 19.09
N GLU A 455 -2.30 -22.30 18.72
CA GLU A 455 -2.06 -20.96 19.28
C GLU A 455 -2.88 -19.87 18.59
N VAL A 456 -3.32 -20.07 17.35
CA VAL A 456 -4.06 -19.10 16.54
C VAL A 456 -5.42 -19.69 16.14
N PRO A 457 -6.47 -19.49 16.95
CA PRO A 457 -7.75 -20.20 16.79
C PRO A 457 -8.44 -19.99 15.44
N ASN A 458 -8.21 -18.84 14.81
CA ASN A 458 -8.83 -18.48 13.54
C ASN A 458 -8.01 -18.93 12.32
N PHE A 459 -6.84 -19.53 12.53
CA PHE A 459 -6.04 -20.05 11.42
C PHE A 459 -6.70 -21.30 10.84
N ASN A 460 -7.05 -21.22 9.55
CA ASN A 460 -7.67 -22.31 8.80
C ASN A 460 -6.89 -22.57 7.51
N PRO A 461 -6.13 -23.67 7.41
CA PRO A 461 -5.36 -24.02 6.20
C PRO A 461 -6.17 -24.04 4.91
N LYS A 462 -7.46 -24.41 4.98
CA LYS A 462 -8.36 -24.46 3.81
C LYS A 462 -8.60 -23.09 3.19
N SER A 463 -8.50 -22.01 3.98
CA SER A 463 -8.55 -20.63 3.47
C SER A 463 -7.41 -20.33 2.52
N TYR A 464 -6.34 -21.13 2.53
CA TYR A 464 -5.14 -20.95 1.72
C TYR A 464 -4.91 -22.12 0.73
N GLY A 465 -5.88 -23.02 0.58
CA GLY A 465 -5.80 -24.11 -0.39
C GLY A 465 -5.09 -25.37 0.09
N PHE A 466 -4.88 -25.52 1.40
CA PHE A 466 -4.31 -26.73 2.03
C PHE A 466 -5.36 -27.64 2.66
#